data_AF-A0A136ME74-F1
#
_entry.id   AF-A0A136ME74-F1
#
_cell.length_a   1.000
_cell.length_b   1.000
_cell.length_c   1.000
_cell.angle_alpha   90.00
_cell.angle_beta   90.00
_cell.angle_gamma   90.00
#
_symmetry.space_group_name_H-M   'P 1'
#
loop_
_entity.id
_entity.type
_entity.pdbx_description
1 polymer ?
#
loop_
_entity_poly.entity_id
_entity_poly.type
_entity_poly.pdbx_seq_one_letter_code
_entity_poly.pdbx_strand_id
1 'polypeptide(L)' 'MSMLRKLGSAVVSTSSMADIAFLLLTFFLITTVIKNDKGLTLMLPPWNNNVTTESVHQRNVFTIQVNSENQFFD' A
#
# COMPACT_ATOMS: atom_id res chain seq x y z
N MET A 1 51.59 -34.57 4.77
CA MET A 1 51.55 -33.28 4.04
C MET A 1 50.09 -32.99 3.69
N SER A 2 49.33 -32.35 4.59
CA SER A 2 47.92 -32.01 4.39
C SER A 2 47.84 -30.57 3.91
N MET A 3 47.58 -30.38 2.62
CA MET A 3 47.38 -29.08 2.01
C MET A 3 45.99 -28.56 2.44
N LEU A 4 45.95 -27.80 3.54
CA LEU A 4 44.73 -27.09 3.95
C LEU A 4 44.55 -25.92 2.98
N ARG A 5 43.61 -26.07 2.04
CA ARG A 5 43.21 -25.00 1.13
C ARG A 5 42.76 -23.82 2.00
N LYS A 6 43.52 -22.73 1.97
CA LYS A 6 43.04 -21.41 2.36
C LYS A 6 41.94 -21.04 1.37
N LEU A 7 40.71 -21.49 1.63
CA LEU A 7 39.54 -20.81 1.08
C LEU A 7 39.72 -19.37 1.53
N GLY A 8 39.93 -18.48 0.58
CA GLY A 8 39.81 -17.05 0.82
C GLY A 8 38.41 -16.85 1.36
N SER A 9 38.27 -16.85 2.68
CA SER A 9 37.11 -16.30 3.33
C SER A 9 37.12 -14.86 2.88
N ALA A 10 36.23 -14.52 1.94
CA ALA A 10 35.88 -13.15 1.67
C ALA A 10 35.24 -12.66 2.96
N VAL A 11 36.08 -12.21 3.90
CA VAL A 11 35.66 -11.55 5.12
C VAL A 11 35.12 -10.20 4.66
N VAL A 12 33.87 -10.21 4.20
CA VAL A 12 33.12 -8.98 3.95
C VAL A 12 32.97 -8.30 5.30
N SER A 13 33.29 -7.01 5.38
CA SER A 13 33.15 -6.23 6.60
C SER A 13 31.66 -6.08 6.95
N THR A 14 31.17 -6.97 7.81
CA THR A 14 29.76 -7.03 8.24
C THR A 14 29.29 -5.74 8.90
N SER A 15 30.18 -5.01 9.56
CA SER A 15 29.89 -3.67 10.11
C SER A 15 29.54 -2.67 9.00
N SER A 16 30.38 -2.57 7.96
CA SER A 16 30.14 -1.64 6.85
C SER A 16 28.88 -2.01 6.05
N MET A 17 28.60 -3.31 5.92
CA MET A 17 27.37 -3.81 5.29
C MET A 17 26.13 -3.48 6.14
N ALA A 18 26.23 -3.55 7.48
CA ALA A 18 25.14 -3.22 8.38
C ALA A 18 24.82 -1.71 8.38
N ASP A 19 25.84 -0.86 8.40
CA ASP A 19 25.67 0.60 8.38
C ASP A 19 24.92 1.06 7.13
N ILE A 20 25.35 0.58 5.95
CA ILE A 20 24.72 0.97 4.69
C ILE A 20 23.30 0.40 4.56
N ALA A 21 23.05 -0.84 5.01
CA ALA A 21 21.72 -1.42 5.00
C ALA A 21 20.75 -0.68 5.95
N PHE A 22 21.24 -0.24 7.12
CA PHE A 22 20.45 0.52 8.08
C PHE A 22 20.10 1.92 7.58
N LEU A 23 21.08 2.61 6.98
CA LEU A 23 20.84 3.91 6.34
C LEU A 23 19.83 3.80 5.19
N LEU A 24 19.91 2.76 4.36
CA LEU A 24 18.94 2.54 3.29
C LEU A 24 17.54 2.23 3.84
N LEU A 25 17.42 1.41 4.88
CA LEU A 25 16.13 1.07 5.49
C LEU A 25 15.46 2.31 6.09
N THR A 26 16.20 3.11 6.87
CA THR A 26 15.68 4.34 7.48
C THR A 26 15.38 5.40 6.43
N PHE A 27 16.20 5.51 5.39
CA PHE A 27 15.95 6.38 4.25
C PHE A 27 14.63 6.01 3.55
N PHE A 28 14.44 4.75 3.18
CA PHE A 28 13.19 4.31 2.58
C PHE A 28 12.02 4.48 3.55
N LEU A 29 12.18 4.17 4.84
CA LEU A 29 11.13 4.34 5.84
C LEU A 29 10.68 5.80 5.99
N ILE A 30 11.61 6.75 6.04
CA ILE A 30 11.32 8.18 6.24
C ILE A 30 10.77 8.80 4.95
N THR A 31 11.25 8.37 3.79
CA THR A 31 10.87 8.96 2.49
C THR A 31 9.68 8.25 1.82
N THR A 32 9.23 7.09 2.35
CA THR A 32 8.04 6.40 1.85
C THR A 32 6.80 7.24 2.16
N VAL A 33 6.24 7.85 1.11
CA VAL A 33 4.93 8.50 1.15
C VAL A 33 3.89 7.54 0.59
N ILE A 34 2.94 7.10 1.42
CA ILE A 34 1.76 6.39 0.93
C ILE A 34 0.83 7.44 0.31
N LYS A 35 0.83 7.56 -1.02
CA LYS A 35 -0.11 8.42 -1.74
C LYS A 35 -1.53 7.91 -1.57
N ASN A 36 -2.37 8.67 -0.89
CA ASN A 36 -3.79 8.35 -0.69
C ASN A 36 -4.70 9.14 -1.65
N ASP A 37 -4.15 9.61 -2.78
CA ASP A 37 -4.83 10.50 -3.73
C ASP A 37 -6.00 9.82 -4.49
N LYS A 38 -6.28 8.55 -4.18
CA LYS A 38 -7.36 7.74 -4.78
C LYS A 38 -8.31 7.28 -3.69
N GLY A 39 -9.09 8.21 -3.16
CA GLY A 39 -10.17 7.94 -2.23
C GLY A 39 -11.34 8.88 -2.50
N LEU A 40 -12.57 8.38 -2.32
CA LEU A 40 -13.73 9.26 -2.26
C LEU A 40 -13.63 10.06 -0.95
N THR A 41 -13.68 11.39 -1.01
CA THR A 41 -13.80 12.24 0.19
C THR A 41 -15.22 12.14 0.74
N LEU A 42 -15.60 10.96 1.21
CA LEU A 42 -16.89 10.70 1.83
C LEU A 42 -16.69 10.58 3.34
N MET A 43 -17.37 11.45 4.08
CA MET A 43 -17.57 11.20 5.50
C MET A 43 -18.60 10.08 5.62
N LEU A 44 -18.20 8.95 6.20
CA LEU A 44 -19.12 7.85 6.45
C LEU A 44 -20.24 8.34 7.38
N PRO A 45 -21.51 7.96 7.12
CA PRO A 45 -22.59 8.28 8.04
C PRO A 45 -22.33 7.63 9.41
N PRO A 46 -22.84 8.22 10.50
CA PRO A 46 -22.73 7.63 11.82
C PRO A 46 -23.36 6.23 11.84
N TRP A 47 -22.70 5.30 12.53
CA TRP A 47 -23.20 3.95 12.68
C TRP A 47 -24.54 3.96 13.44
N ASN A 48 -25.52 3.21 12.93
CA ASN A 48 -26.84 3.09 13.53
C ASN A 48 -27.28 1.62 13.50
N ASN A 49 -27.73 1.07 14.64
CA ASN A 49 -28.22 -0.30 14.75
C ASN A 49 -29.66 -0.46 14.23
N ASN A 50 -30.39 0.64 14.06
CA ASN A 50 -31.75 0.71 13.55
C ASN A 50 -31.75 1.35 12.16
N VAL A 51 -31.00 0.78 11.21
CA VAL A 51 -31.08 1.22 9.81
C VAL A 51 -32.37 0.67 9.22
N THR A 52 -33.43 1.47 9.21
CA THR A 52 -34.59 1.19 8.39
C THR A 52 -34.20 1.53 6.95
N THR A 53 -34.03 0.54 6.08
CA THR A 53 -33.93 0.79 4.64
C THR A 53 -35.26 1.37 4.18
N GLU A 54 -35.32 2.69 4.02
CA GLU A 54 -36.48 3.33 3.42
C GLU A 54 -36.60 2.90 1.95
N SER A 55 -37.84 2.68 1.50
CA SER A 55 -38.13 2.36 0.11
C SER A 55 -37.87 3.59 -0.77
N VAL A 56 -36.72 3.63 -1.44
CA VAL A 56 -36.41 4.67 -2.43
C VAL A 56 -37.26 4.44 -3.68
N HIS A 57 -37.94 5.50 -4.13
CA HIS A 57 -38.72 5.43 -5.36
C HIS A 57 -37.79 5.34 -6.58
N GLN A 58 -37.98 4.32 -7.44
CA GLN A 58 -37.14 4.13 -8.63
C GLN A 58 -37.10 5.35 -9.57
N ARG A 59 -38.19 6.12 -9.66
CA ARG A 59 -38.24 7.39 -10.42
C ARG A 59 -37.24 8.46 -9.93
N ASN A 60 -36.72 8.31 -8.71
CA ASN A 60 -35.75 9.22 -8.08
C ASN A 60 -34.31 8.64 -8.09
N VAL A 61 -34.09 7.48 -8.71
CA VAL A 61 -32.77 6.82 -8.77
C VAL A 61 -32.20 6.96 -10.16
N PHE A 62 -31.00 7.52 -10.26
CA PHE A 62 -30.20 7.53 -11.47
C PHE A 62 -29.04 6.54 -11.30
N THR A 63 -28.96 5.52 -12.15
CA THR A 63 -27.92 4.49 -12.08
C THR A 63 -26.78 4.87 -12.99
N ILE A 64 -25.55 4.91 -12.46
CA ILE A 64 -24.34 5.21 -13.23
C ILE A 64 -23.49 3.94 -13.25
N GLN A 65 -23.16 3.45 -14.45
CA GLN A 65 -22.26 2.32 -14.64
C GLN A 65 -20.90 2.84 -15.09
N VAL A 66 -19.82 2.48 -14.37
CA VAL A 66 -18.46 2.91 -14.67
C VAL A 66 -17.54 1.70 -14.76
N ASN A 67 -16.67 1.65 -15.77
CA ASN A 67 -15.66 0.59 -15.91
C ASN A 67 -14.25 1.03 -15.47
N SER A 68 -13.29 0.10 -15.50
CA SER A 68 -11.88 0.36 -15.16
C SER A 68 -11.21 1.40 -16.07
N GLU A 69 -11.72 1.57 -17.29
CA GLU A 69 -11.25 2.56 -18.27
C GLU A 69 -11.86 3.95 -18.04
N ASN A 70 -12.57 4.15 -16.93
CA ASN A 70 -13.21 5.41 -16.57
C ASN A 70 -14.24 5.89 -17.61
N GLN A 71 -14.91 4.93 -18.26
CA GLN A 71 -16.02 5.18 -19.19
C GLN A 71 -17.35 5.00 -18.47
N PHE A 72 -18.35 5.80 -18.86
CA PHE A 72 -19.71 5.75 -18.32
C PHE A 72 -20.65 5.10 -19.33
N PHE A 73 -21.57 4.26 -18.86
CA PHE A 73 -22.67 3.71 -19.66
C PHE A 73 -24.00 4.26 -19.15
N ASP A 74 -24.83 4.77 -20.07
CA ASP A 74 -26.22 5.19 -19.85
C ASP A 74 -27.19 3.99 -19.86
#